data_AF-A0A2T4UCA1-F1
#
_entry.id   AF-A0A2T4UCA1-F1
#
_cell.length_a   1.000
_cell.length_b   1.000
_cell.length_c   1.000
_cell.angle_alpha   90.00
_cell.angle_beta   90.00
_cell.angle_gamma   90.00
#
_symmetry.space_group_name_H-M   'P 1'
#
loop_
_entity.id
_entity.type
_entity.pdbx_description
1 polymer ?
#
loop_
_entity_poly.entity_id
_entity_poly.type
_entity_poly.pdbx_seq_one_letter_code
_entity_poly.pdbx_strand_id
1 'polypeptide(L)'
;MDAVALSRPIRGALACAFLAAAFVLALSLQQERRVDRAESALERGNGEQAVALARRSDGPTVRPRALRIEALAALRLGELVPAERAFRAAIDRSPEDWTLRYDHAIVLRQLGREDAAAAEMGRVLQLNPLAALPPGFVSRTRR
;
A
#
# COMPACT_ATOMS: atom_id res chain seq x y z
N MET A 1 31.69 -40.74 -9.48
CA MET A 1 30.87 -39.54 -9.18
C MET A 1 29.82 -39.48 -10.28
N ASP A 2 28.73 -40.20 -10.07
CA ASP A 2 27.75 -40.48 -11.11
C ASP A 2 26.94 -39.22 -11.42
N ALA A 3 27.12 -38.71 -12.63
CA ALA A 3 26.27 -37.69 -13.19
C ALA A 3 24.86 -38.27 -13.28
N VAL A 4 23.95 -37.81 -12.42
CA VAL A 4 22.54 -38.19 -12.41
C VAL A 4 22.00 -38.01 -13.84
N ALA A 5 21.86 -39.10 -14.57
CA ALA A 5 21.42 -39.11 -15.95
C ALA A 5 19.90 -38.87 -15.98
N LEU A 6 19.49 -37.61 -15.83
CA LEU A 6 18.09 -37.23 -15.90
C LEU A 6 17.52 -37.61 -17.27
N SER A 7 16.42 -38.36 -17.26
CA SER A 7 15.71 -38.75 -18.46
C SER A 7 15.15 -37.52 -19.20
N ARG A 8 15.00 -37.62 -20.53
CA ARG A 8 14.47 -36.55 -21.40
C ARG A 8 13.20 -35.85 -20.85
N PRO A 9 12.19 -36.54 -20.29
CA PRO A 9 11.02 -35.86 -19.73
C PRO A 9 11.35 -35.01 -18.50
N ILE A 10 12.30 -35.44 -17.65
CA ILE A 10 12.68 -34.70 -16.43
C ILE A 10 13.47 -33.43 -16.79
N ARG A 11 14.31 -33.47 -17.84
CA ARG A 11 14.99 -32.28 -18.36
C ARG A 11 14.02 -31.24 -18.93
N GLY A 12 12.99 -31.70 -19.65
CA GLY A 12 11.93 -30.83 -20.17
C GLY A 12 11.13 -30.16 -19.04
N ALA A 13 10.75 -30.94 -18.02
CA ALA A 13 10.05 -30.42 -16.85
C ALA A 13 10.87 -29.37 -16.08
N LEU A 14 12.17 -29.63 -15.88
CA LEU A 14 13.08 -28.67 -15.24
C LEU A 14 13.23 -27.38 -16.06
N ALA A 15 13.41 -27.48 -17.38
CA ALA A 15 13.51 -26.31 -18.25
C ALA A 15 12.23 -25.44 -18.19
N CYS A 16 11.05 -26.06 -18.21
CA CYS A 16 9.79 -25.35 -18.02
C CYS A 16 9.69 -24.68 -16.64
N ALA A 17 10.13 -25.34 -15.57
CA ALA A 17 10.13 -24.76 -14.23
C ALA A 17 11.06 -23.54 -14.13
N PHE A 18 12.25 -23.59 -14.74
CA PHE A 18 13.18 -22.45 -14.80
C PHE A 18 12.61 -21.27 -15.59
N LEU A 19 11.98 -21.52 -16.73
CA LEU A 19 11.34 -20.47 -17.54
C LEU A 19 10.16 -19.83 -16.80
N ALA A 20 9.33 -20.63 -16.13
CA ALA A 20 8.23 -20.14 -15.33
C ALA A 20 8.72 -19.28 -14.15
N ALA A 21 9.77 -19.73 -13.44
CA ALA A 21 10.39 -18.97 -12.35
C ALA A 21 10.98 -17.64 -12.84
N ALA A 22 11.70 -17.65 -13.98
CA ALA A 22 12.26 -16.44 -14.58
C ALA A 22 11.16 -15.46 -15.02
N PHE A 23 10.04 -15.97 -15.55
CA PHE A 23 8.89 -15.15 -15.91
C PHE A 23 8.19 -14.52 -14.70
N VAL A 24 7.96 -15.29 -13.64
CA VAL A 24 7.41 -14.76 -12.37
C VAL A 24 8.34 -13.70 -11.78
N LEU A 25 9.66 -13.93 -11.78
CA LEU A 25 10.64 -12.96 -11.32
C LEU A 25 10.62 -11.67 -12.15
N ALA A 26 10.54 -11.78 -13.48
CA ALA A 26 10.44 -10.63 -14.38
C ALA A 26 9.15 -9.81 -14.13
N LEU A 27 8.02 -10.48 -13.89
CA LEU A 27 6.77 -9.82 -13.52
C LEU A 27 6.89 -9.07 -12.19
N SER A 28 7.48 -9.69 -11.16
CA SER A 28 7.70 -9.03 -9.87
C SER A 28 8.54 -7.75 -10.00
N LEU A 29 9.66 -7.81 -10.74
CA LEU A 29 10.50 -6.65 -11.01
C LEU A 29 9.76 -5.56 -11.81
N GLN A 30 8.86 -5.95 -12.71
CA GLN A 30 8.07 -5.00 -13.48
C GLN A 30 7.02 -4.28 -12.62
N GLN A 31 6.42 -4.95 -11.63
CA GLN A 31 5.47 -4.32 -10.70
C GLN A 31 6.15 -3.35 -9.73
N GLU A 32 7.34 -3.70 -9.22
CA GLU A 32 8.13 -2.80 -8.36
C GLU A 32 8.45 -1.49 -9.07
N ARG A 33 8.93 -1.58 -10.32
CA ARG A 33 9.20 -0.39 -11.16
C ARG A 33 7.97 0.50 -11.36
N ARG A 34 6.76 -0.04 -11.33
CA ARG A 34 5.52 0.75 -11.47
C ARG A 34 5.19 1.50 -10.20
N VAL A 35 5.33 0.87 -9.03
CA VAL A 35 5.12 1.53 -7.75
C VAL A 35 6.16 2.60 -7.48
N ASP A 36 7.42 2.36 -7.81
CA ASP A 36 8.45 3.37 -7.67
C ASP A 36 8.14 4.60 -8.54
N ARG A 37 7.66 4.39 -9.77
CA ARG A 37 7.21 5.50 -10.63
C ARG A 37 5.97 6.21 -10.07
N ALA A 38 5.03 5.47 -9.47
CA ALA A 38 3.86 6.05 -8.83
C ALA A 38 4.27 6.95 -7.66
N GLU A 39 5.24 6.51 -6.87
CA GLU A 39 5.77 7.28 -5.75
C GLU A 39 6.52 8.52 -6.24
N SER A 40 7.41 8.39 -7.23
CA SER A 40 8.09 9.57 -7.78
C SER A 40 7.10 10.55 -8.43
N ALA A 41 6.00 10.08 -9.02
CA ALA A 41 4.94 10.95 -9.54
C ALA A 41 4.23 11.69 -8.40
N LEU A 42 3.94 11.00 -7.30
CA LEU A 42 3.37 11.59 -6.10
C LEU A 42 4.29 12.68 -5.53
N GLU A 43 5.58 12.39 -5.36
CA GLU A 43 6.60 13.33 -4.86
C GLU A 43 6.69 14.60 -5.72
N ARG A 44 6.59 14.46 -7.05
CA ARG A 44 6.56 15.59 -8.00
C ARG A 44 5.24 16.35 -8.02
N GLY A 45 4.25 15.96 -7.21
CA GLY A 45 2.92 16.57 -7.18
C GLY A 45 2.01 16.18 -8.35
N ASN A 46 2.43 15.23 -9.21
CA ASN A 46 1.61 14.73 -10.30
C ASN A 46 0.64 13.65 -9.79
N GLY A 47 -0.40 14.09 -9.07
CA GLY A 47 -1.38 13.22 -8.42
C GLY A 47 -2.11 12.29 -9.39
N GLU A 48 -2.53 12.78 -10.56
CA GLU A 48 -3.24 11.97 -11.56
C GLU A 48 -2.38 10.81 -12.06
N GLN A 49 -1.13 11.09 -12.41
CA GLN A 49 -0.19 10.05 -12.83
C GLN A 49 0.10 9.06 -11.70
N ALA A 50 0.23 9.54 -10.46
CA ALA A 50 0.45 8.68 -9.30
C ALA A 50 -0.72 7.70 -9.09
N VAL A 51 -1.96 8.17 -9.14
CA VAL A 51 -3.17 7.32 -9.04
C VAL A 51 -3.18 6.29 -10.17
N ALA A 52 -2.95 6.72 -11.41
CA ALA A 52 -3.00 5.83 -12.58
C ALA A 52 -1.95 4.70 -12.48
N LEU A 53 -0.74 5.01 -12.04
CA LEU A 53 0.33 4.02 -11.86
C LEU A 53 0.08 3.11 -10.66
N ALA A 54 -0.39 3.66 -9.54
CA ALA A 54 -0.71 2.90 -8.33
C ALA A 54 -1.82 1.87 -8.58
N ARG A 55 -2.90 2.25 -9.27
CA ARG A 55 -4.01 1.33 -9.61
C ARG A 55 -3.60 0.17 -10.52
N ARG A 56 -2.57 0.38 -11.35
CA ARG A 56 -2.02 -0.65 -12.26
C ARG A 56 -0.92 -1.49 -11.60
N SER A 57 -0.58 -1.19 -10.35
CA SER A 57 0.41 -1.91 -9.59
C SER A 57 -0.28 -2.90 -8.67
N ASP A 58 -0.08 -4.18 -8.94
CA ASP A 58 -0.72 -5.27 -8.21
C ASP A 58 0.31 -6.35 -7.85
N GLY A 59 -0.03 -7.15 -6.84
CA GLY A 59 0.84 -8.17 -6.26
C GLY A 59 0.89 -8.07 -4.74
N PRO A 60 1.07 -9.19 -4.02
CA PRO A 60 0.92 -9.25 -2.57
C PRO A 60 1.92 -8.34 -1.83
N THR A 61 3.15 -8.21 -2.34
CA THR A 61 4.20 -7.37 -1.76
C THR A 61 4.07 -5.89 -2.13
N VAL A 62 3.49 -5.60 -3.29
CA VAL A 62 3.46 -4.26 -3.89
C VAL A 62 2.14 -3.53 -3.60
N ARG A 63 1.04 -4.27 -3.49
CA ARG A 63 -0.31 -3.72 -3.36
C ARG A 63 -0.50 -2.82 -2.12
N PRO A 64 0.01 -3.15 -0.91
CA PRO A 64 -0.14 -2.27 0.24
C PRO A 64 0.48 -0.88 0.02
N ARG A 65 1.70 -0.84 -0.55
CA ARG A 65 2.39 0.41 -0.90
C ARG A 65 1.65 1.17 -2.00
N ALA A 66 1.18 0.47 -3.03
CA ALA A 66 0.39 1.08 -4.11
C ALA A 66 -0.91 1.71 -3.58
N LEU A 67 -1.62 1.05 -2.67
CA LEU A 67 -2.83 1.57 -2.04
C LEU A 67 -2.57 2.86 -1.26
N ARG A 68 -1.48 2.90 -0.49
CA ARG A 68 -1.05 4.12 0.22
C ARG A 68 -0.79 5.27 -0.75
N ILE A 69 -0.07 5.02 -1.85
CA ILE A 69 0.22 6.04 -2.87
C ILE A 69 -1.07 6.52 -3.54
N GLU A 70 -1.98 5.62 -3.90
CA GLU A 70 -3.28 5.94 -4.46
C GLU A 70 -4.07 6.87 -3.52
N ALA A 71 -4.11 6.53 -2.22
CA ALA A 71 -4.83 7.29 -1.21
C ALA A 71 -4.25 8.71 -1.03
N LEU A 72 -2.93 8.83 -0.90
CA LEU A 72 -2.24 10.11 -0.75
C LEU A 72 -2.37 10.98 -2.01
N ALA A 73 -2.29 10.37 -3.19
CA ALA A 73 -2.47 11.09 -4.45
C ALA A 73 -3.90 11.61 -4.59
N ALA A 74 -4.91 10.77 -4.32
CA ALA A 74 -6.31 11.19 -4.31
C ALA A 74 -6.58 12.32 -3.30
N LEU A 75 -6.00 12.24 -2.10
CA LEU A 75 -6.10 13.30 -1.09
C LEU A 75 -5.52 14.63 -1.60
N ARG A 76 -4.36 14.61 -2.25
CA ARG A 76 -3.74 15.82 -2.85
C ARG A 76 -4.58 16.43 -3.97
N LEU A 77 -5.34 15.60 -4.69
CA LEU A 77 -6.28 16.05 -5.72
C LEU A 77 -7.61 16.56 -5.13
N GLY A 78 -7.82 16.46 -3.82
CA GLY A 78 -9.10 16.78 -3.17
C GLY A 78 -10.18 15.71 -3.36
N GLU A 79 -9.81 14.55 -3.91
CA GLU A 79 -10.70 13.41 -4.10
C GLU A 79 -10.88 12.61 -2.80
N LEU A 80 -11.59 13.19 -1.84
CA LEU A 80 -11.70 12.65 -0.48
C LEU A 80 -12.33 11.25 -0.41
N VAL A 81 -13.36 10.98 -1.21
CA VAL A 81 -14.05 9.67 -1.21
C VAL A 81 -13.17 8.58 -1.84
N PRO A 82 -12.50 8.79 -2.98
CA PRO A 82 -11.46 7.88 -3.46
C PRO A 82 -10.33 7.67 -2.47
N ALA A 83 -9.85 8.74 -1.81
CA ALA A 83 -8.79 8.65 -0.80
C ALA A 83 -9.20 7.76 0.38
N GLU A 84 -10.40 7.96 0.94
CA GLU A 84 -10.96 7.15 2.03
C GLU A 84 -11.00 5.66 1.64
N ARG A 85 -11.50 5.36 0.45
CA ARG A 85 -11.61 3.98 -0.03
C ARG A 85 -10.24 3.30 -0.15
N ALA A 86 -9.25 4.02 -0.67
CA ALA A 86 -7.89 3.52 -0.83
C ALA A 86 -7.19 3.35 0.53
N PHE A 87 -7.38 4.28 1.48
CA PHE A 87 -6.88 4.14 2.85
C PHE A 87 -7.47 2.94 3.56
N ARG A 88 -8.79 2.74 3.49
CA ARG A 88 -9.43 1.56 4.08
C ARG A 88 -8.84 0.26 3.52
N ALA A 89 -8.71 0.17 2.21
CA ALA A 89 -8.09 -0.99 1.59
C ALA A 89 -6.61 -1.15 1.98
N ALA A 90 -5.86 -0.07 2.20
CA ALA A 90 -4.48 -0.13 2.69
C ALA A 90 -4.42 -0.67 4.12
N ILE A 91 -5.30 -0.18 5.01
CA ILE A 91 -5.44 -0.62 6.40
C ILE A 91 -5.81 -2.11 6.46
N ASP A 92 -6.70 -2.58 5.59
CA ASP A 92 -7.07 -4.01 5.51
C ASP A 92 -5.86 -4.90 5.18
N ARG A 93 -4.83 -4.36 4.51
CA ARG A 93 -3.59 -5.08 4.20
C ARG A 93 -2.52 -4.96 5.28
N SER A 94 -2.48 -3.82 5.97
CA SER A 94 -1.48 -3.50 6.99
C SER A 94 -2.18 -2.95 8.25
N PRO A 95 -2.92 -3.78 9.00
CA PRO A 95 -3.78 -3.31 10.09
C PRO A 95 -3.04 -2.67 11.27
N GLU A 96 -1.75 -2.99 11.41
CA GLU A 96 -0.83 -2.49 12.45
C GLU A 96 -0.04 -1.24 12.02
N ASP A 97 -0.16 -0.81 10.76
CA ASP A 97 0.47 0.43 10.29
C ASP A 97 -0.34 1.64 10.77
N TRP A 98 0.11 2.23 11.89
CA TRP A 98 -0.52 3.39 12.48
C TRP A 98 -0.49 4.62 11.58
N THR A 99 0.46 4.72 10.62
CA THR A 99 0.56 5.87 9.71
C THR A 99 -0.61 5.91 8.74
N LEU A 100 -1.05 4.75 8.24
CA LEU A 100 -2.25 4.65 7.39
C LEU A 100 -3.51 5.08 8.12
N ARG A 101 -3.65 4.72 9.39
CA ARG A 101 -4.79 5.13 10.23
C ARG A 101 -4.77 6.61 10.52
N TYR A 102 -3.59 7.17 10.78
CA TYR A 102 -3.40 8.59 10.99
C TYR A 102 -3.86 9.40 9.77
N ASP A 103 -3.39 9.04 8.58
CA ASP A 103 -3.80 9.71 7.34
C ASP A 103 -5.30 9.49 7.02
N HIS A 104 -5.81 8.28 7.25
CA HIS A 104 -7.24 7.99 7.11
C HIS A 104 -8.11 8.87 8.01
N ALA A 105 -7.69 9.09 9.27
CA ALA A 105 -8.39 9.97 10.20
C ALA A 105 -8.44 11.42 9.69
N ILE A 106 -7.38 11.90 9.05
CA ILE A 106 -7.35 13.23 8.42
C ILE A 106 -8.39 13.30 7.28
N VAL A 107 -8.46 12.27 6.42
CA VAL A 107 -9.44 12.22 5.33
C VAL A 107 -10.87 12.17 5.88
N LEU A 108 -11.14 11.33 6.88
CA LEU A 108 -12.44 11.23 7.53
C LEU A 108 -12.90 12.58 8.11
N ARG A 109 -11.97 13.31 8.72
CA ARG A 109 -12.27 14.65 9.23
C ARG A 109 -12.57 15.65 8.12
N GLN A 110 -11.81 15.64 7.02
CA GLN A 110 -12.12 16.48 5.85
C GLN A 110 -13.47 16.13 5.21
N LEU A 111 -13.93 14.89 5.36
CA LEU A 111 -15.27 14.43 5.00
C LEU A 111 -16.36 14.79 6.02
N GLY A 112 -16.02 15.44 7.14
CA GLY A 112 -16.95 15.77 8.23
C GLY A 112 -17.34 14.58 9.12
N ARG A 113 -16.64 13.45 9.03
CA ARG A 113 -16.89 12.23 9.81
C ARG A 113 -16.07 12.21 11.09
N GLU A 114 -16.34 13.17 11.97
CA GLU A 114 -15.53 13.41 13.19
C GLU A 114 -15.44 12.19 14.12
N ASP A 115 -16.55 11.48 14.36
CA ASP A 115 -16.56 10.31 15.24
C ASP A 115 -15.67 9.17 14.70
N ALA A 116 -15.73 8.93 13.39
CA ALA A 116 -14.89 7.93 12.73
C ALA A 116 -13.41 8.34 12.75
N ALA A 117 -13.13 9.62 12.51
CA ALA A 117 -11.78 10.16 12.58
C ALA A 117 -11.19 10.01 13.99
N ALA A 118 -11.97 10.32 15.04
CA ALA A 118 -11.54 10.16 16.42
C ALA A 118 -11.30 8.68 16.78
N ALA A 119 -12.11 7.76 16.25
CA ALA A 119 -11.91 6.32 16.44
C ALA A 119 -10.59 5.84 15.81
N GLU A 120 -10.27 6.25 14.58
CA GLU A 120 -8.98 5.93 13.94
C GLU A 120 -7.81 6.51 14.72
N MET A 121 -7.92 7.75 15.19
CA MET A 121 -6.86 8.37 16.00
C MET A 121 -6.67 7.67 17.36
N GLY A 122 -7.74 7.14 17.94
CA GLY A 122 -7.66 6.27 19.12
C GLY A 122 -6.84 5.00 18.84
N ARG A 123 -6.99 4.41 17.64
CA ARG A 123 -6.17 3.26 17.21
C ARG A 123 -4.72 3.65 16.95
N VAL A 124 -4.47 4.85 16.39
CA VAL A 124 -3.11 5.38 16.24
C VAL A 124 -2.39 5.40 17.58
N LEU A 125 -3.00 5.94 18.63
CA LEU A 125 -2.39 6.00 19.96
C LEU A 125 -2.22 4.62 20.64
N GLN A 126 -3.06 3.64 20.30
CA GLN A 126 -2.88 2.26 20.77
C GLN A 126 -1.65 1.59 20.13
N LEU A 127 -1.44 1.81 18.83
CA LEU A 127 -0.34 1.23 18.06
C LEU A 127 0.98 1.99 18.27
N ASN A 128 0.89 3.31 18.43
CA ASN A 128 2.02 4.19 18.71
C ASN A 128 1.62 5.25 19.76
N PRO A 129 1.84 4.98 21.05
CA PRO A 129 1.53 5.92 22.13
C PRO A 129 2.30 7.26 22.06
N LEU A 130 3.39 7.33 21.29
CA LEU A 130 4.19 8.53 21.10
C LEU A 130 3.80 9.33 19.84
N ALA A 131 2.79 8.88 19.09
CA ALA A 131 2.31 9.59 17.92
C ALA A 131 1.78 10.98 18.31
N ALA A 132 2.30 12.01 17.63
CA ALA A 132 1.77 13.36 17.77
C ALA A 132 0.38 13.43 17.15
N LEU A 133 -0.58 14.02 17.86
CA LEU A 133 -1.93 14.21 17.34
C LEU A 133 -2.02 15.44 16.44
N PRO A 134 -2.77 15.40 15.34
CA PRO A 134 -3.05 16.60 14.57
C PRO A 134 -3.91 17.57 15.40
N PRO A 135 -3.83 18.90 15.15
CA PRO A 135 -4.71 19.87 15.80
C PRO A 135 -6.17 19.45 15.73
N GLY A 136 -6.91 19.57 16.83
CA GLY A 136 -8.31 19.17 16.94
C GLY A 136 -8.55 17.72 17.39
N PHE A 137 -7.53 16.85 17.37
CA PHE A 137 -7.60 15.56 18.07
C PHE A 137 -7.04 15.69 19.48
N VAL A 138 -7.70 15.06 20.44
CA VAL A 138 -7.24 15.02 21.84
C VAL A 138 -7.07 13.58 22.29
N SER A 139 -5.96 13.29 22.98
CA SER A 139 -5.81 12.02 23.67
C SER A 139 -6.74 12.08 24.88
N ARG A 140 -7.88 11.38 24.80
CA ARG A 140 -8.66 11.08 26.01
C ARG A 140 -7.89 10.01 26.77
N THR A 141 -6.83 10.39 27.45
CA THR A 141 -6.26 9.58 28.52
C THR A 141 -7.38 9.42 29.56
N ARG A 142 -8.01 8.24 29.56
CA ARG A 142 -8.86 7.84 30.68
C ARG A 142 -7.96 7.85 31.92
N ARG A 143 -8.27 8.74 32.86
CA ARG A 143 -7.83 8.61 34.25
C ARG A 143 -8.38 7.33 34.84
#